data_AF-A0A7L3MQE8-F1
#
_entry.id   AF-A0A7L3MQE8-F1
#
_cell.length_a   1.000
_cell.length_b   1.000
_cell.length_c   1.000
_cell.angle_alpha   90.00
_cell.angle_beta   90.00
_cell.angle_gamma   90.00
#
_symmetry.space_group_name_H-M   'P 1'
#
loop_
_entity.id
_entity.type
_entity.pdbx_description
1 polymer ?
#
loop_
_entity_poly.entity_id
_entity_poly.type
_entity_poly.pdbx_seq_one_letter_code
_entity_poly.pdbx_strand_id
1 'polypeptide(L)' 'MYVPGKLQDVRTVLVDVGTGYYVEKSADDARAFFKRKIEFLTRQMEKIQPALQEKHAMKQ' A
#
# COMPACT_ATOMS: atom_id res chain seq x y z
N MET A 1 -0.90 -24.60 -3.27
CA MET A 1 -2.13 -25.29 -3.73
C MET A 1 -3.25 -24.27 -3.84
N TYR A 2 -4.15 -24.41 -4.81
CA TYR A 2 -5.34 -23.57 -4.97
C TYR A 2 -6.60 -24.42 -4.81
N VAL A 3 -7.67 -23.82 -4.30
CA VAL A 3 -8.97 -24.50 -4.07
C VAL A 3 -10.05 -23.76 -4.86
N PRO A 4 -10.90 -24.46 -5.65
CA PRO A 4 -12.00 -23.82 -6.35
C PRO A 4 -13.09 -23.36 -5.38
N GLY A 5 -13.70 -22.20 -5.66
CA GLY A 5 -14.76 -21.62 -4.85
C GLY A 5 -15.69 -20.75 -5.70
N LYS A 6 -16.82 -20.33 -5.10
CA LYS A 6 -17.77 -19.41 -5.74
C LYS A 6 -17.73 -18.06 -5.04
N LEU A 7 -17.69 -16.99 -5.83
CA LEU A 7 -17.72 -15.62 -5.33
C LEU A 7 -19.13 -15.27 -4.86
N GLN A 8 -19.26 -14.77 -3.64
CA GLN A 8 -20.55 -14.43 -3.02
C GLN A 8 -20.75 -12.92 -2.86
N ASP A 9 -19.79 -12.24 -2.22
CA ASP A 9 -19.82 -10.79 -2.04
C ASP A 9 -18.56 -10.14 -2.63
N VAL A 10 -18.79 -9.02 -3.33
CA VAL A 10 -17.76 -8.20 -3.98
C VAL A 10 -17.74 -6.77 -3.46
N ARG A 11 -18.69 -6.42 -2.57
CA ARG A 11 -18.88 -5.07 -2.06
C ARG A 11 -18.06 -4.81 -0.82
N THR A 12 -17.90 -5.81 0.04
CA THR A 12 -17.02 -5.71 1.22
C THR A 12 -15.78 -6.57 1.05
N VAL A 13 -14.66 -6.04 1.54
CA VAL A 13 -13.35 -6.68 1.48
C VAL A 13 -12.63 -6.48 2.80
N LEU A 14 -11.82 -7.47 3.16
CA LEU A 14 -10.96 -7.41 4.33
C LEU A 14 -9.66 -6.69 3.98
N VAL A 15 -9.31 -5.63 4.72
CA VAL A 15 -8.12 -4.81 4.46
C VAL A 15 -7.16 -4.88 5.64
N ASP A 16 -5.89 -5.19 5.37
CA ASP A 16 -4.80 -5.12 6.35
C ASP A 16 -4.37 -3.66 6.59
N VAL A 17 -4.47 -3.23 7.83
CA VAL A 17 -4.10 -1.88 8.27
C VAL A 17 -2.76 -1.81 8.99
N GLY A 18 -2.12 -2.95 9.28
CA GLY A 18 -0.85 -3.06 9.99
C GLY A 18 -0.98 -3.79 11.33
N THR A 19 0.16 -4.10 11.94
CA THR A 19 0.29 -4.78 13.25
C THR A 19 -0.53 -6.07 13.41
N GLY A 20 -0.89 -6.72 12.30
CA GLY A 20 -1.71 -7.94 12.27
C GLY A 20 -3.22 -7.70 12.36
N TYR A 21 -3.68 -6.46 12.24
CA TYR A 21 -5.10 -6.11 12.29
C TYR A 21 -5.71 -6.00 10.90
N TYR A 22 -6.92 -6.56 10.79
CA TYR A 22 -7.74 -6.52 9.60
C TYR A 22 -9.05 -5.77 9.87
N VAL A 23 -9.46 -4.95 8.92
CA VAL A 23 -10.69 -4.17 8.99
C VAL A 23 -11.53 -4.44 7.74
N GLU A 24 -12.81 -4.73 7.94
CA GLU A 24 -13.75 -4.84 6.82
C GLU A 24 -14.08 -3.45 6.27
N LYS A 25 -13.99 -3.30 4.95
CA LYS A 25 -14.25 -2.04 4.24
C LYS A 25 -15.07 -2.28 2.99
N SER A 26 -15.78 -1.25 2.54
CA SER A 26 -16.34 -1.26 1.20
C SER A 26 -15.22 -1.30 0.16
N ALA A 27 -15.51 -1.83 -1.02
CA ALA A 27 -14.55 -1.88 -2.12
C ALA A 27 -14.05 -0.47 -2.53
N ASP A 28 -14.91 0.54 -2.44
CA ASP A 28 -14.55 1.94 -2.70
C ASP A 28 -13.62 2.51 -1.63
N ASP A 29 -13.91 2.28 -0.35
CA ASP A 29 -13.05 2.73 0.75
C ASP A 29 -11.70 2.01 0.73
N ALA A 30 -11.69 0.72 0.36
CA ALA A 30 -10.45 -0.03 0.18
C ALA A 30 -9.61 0.54 -0.97
N ARG A 31 -10.22 0.88 -2.12
CA ARG A 31 -9.54 1.57 -3.24
C ARG A 31 -8.93 2.89 -2.78
N ALA A 32 -9.70 3.73 -2.09
CA ALA A 32 -9.20 5.01 -1.57
C ALA A 32 -8.05 4.82 -0.57
N PHE A 33 -8.15 3.82 0.31
CA PHE A 33 -7.12 3.47 1.27
C PHE A 33 -5.81 3.06 0.58
N PHE A 34 -5.87 2.19 -0.43
CA PHE A 34 -4.68 1.78 -1.17
C PHE A 34 -4.08 2.92 -1.98
N LYS A 35 -4.90 3.78 -2.60
CA LYS A 35 -4.41 4.99 -3.27
C LYS A 35 -3.60 5.88 -2.32
N ARG A 36 -4.12 6.13 -1.12
CA ARG A 36 -3.41 6.90 -0.09
C ARG A 36 -2.12 6.23 0.37
N LYS A 37 -2.09 4.89 0.49
CA LYS A 37 -0.86 4.14 0.81
C LYS A 37 0.20 4.31 -0.28
N ILE A 38 -0.20 4.25 -1.55
CA ILE A 38 0.71 4.47 -2.69
C ILE A 38 1.28 5.89 -2.64
N GLU A 39 0.42 6.92 -2.51
CA GLU A 39 0.85 8.31 -2.43
C GLU A 39 1.80 8.56 -1.25
N PHE A 40 1.52 7.96 -0.09
CA PHE A 40 2.39 8.04 1.07
C PHE A 40 3.78 7.45 0.77
N LEU A 41 3.85 6.24 0.21
CA LEU A 41 5.12 5.59 -0.13
C LEU A 41 5.91 6.39 -1.17
N THR A 42 5.24 6.90 -2.21
CA THR A 42 5.87 7.76 -3.22
C THR A 42 6.50 9.00 -2.60
N ARG A 43 5.78 9.72 -1.74
CA ARG A 43 6.31 10.89 -1.04
C ARG A 43 7.51 10.56 -0.14
N GLN A 44 7.53 9.38 0.48
CA GLN A 44 8.70 8.96 1.26
C GLN A 44 9.91 8.69 0.37
N MET A 45 9.71 8.05 -0.79
CA MET A 45 10.78 7.83 -1.76
C MET A 45 11.35 9.15 -2.29
N GLU A 46 10.48 10.10 -2.67
CA GLU A 46 10.88 11.43 -3.16
C GLU A 46 11.71 12.21 -2.14
N LYS A 47 11.44 12.06 -0.84
CA LYS A 47 12.25 12.69 0.22
C LYS A 47 13.63 12.08 0.36
N ILE A 48 13.77 10.77 0.13
CA ILE A 48 15.02 10.05 0.32
C ILE A 48 15.94 10.20 -0.90
N GLN A 49 15.37 10.34 -2.09
CA GLN A 49 16.11 10.36 -3.35
C GLN A 49 17.21 11.46 -3.43
N PRO A 50 16.97 12.73 -3.03
CA PRO A 50 18.01 13.76 -3.04
C PRO A 50 19.15 13.44 -2.07
N ALA A 51 18.84 13.01 -0.85
CA ALA A 51 19.85 12.65 0.15
C ALA A 51 20.75 11.49 -0.33
N LEU A 52 20.18 10.54 -1.08
CA LEU A 52 20.93 9.46 -1.69
C LEU A 52 21.86 9.97 -2.81
N GLN A 53 21.37 10.87 -3.66
CA GLN A 53 22.15 11.48 -4.74
C GLN A 53 23.32 12.32 -4.21
N GLU A 54 23.07 13.15 -3.19
CA GLU A 54 24.09 13.96 -2.51
C GLU A 54 25.20 13.07 -1.93
N LYS A 55 24.85 12.00 -1.21
CA LYS A 55 25.84 11.07 -0.65
C LYS A 55 26.62 10.31 -1.71
N HIS A 56 26.00 9.98 -2.84
CA HIS A 56 26.70 9.32 -3.95
C HIS A 56 27.68 10.29 -4.64
N ALA A 57 27.28 11.54 -4.84
CA ALA A 57 28.13 12.59 -5.41
C ALA A 57 29.32 12.95 -4.50
N MET A 58 29.14 12.97 -3.17
CA MET A 58 30.22 13.21 -2.21
C MET A 58 31.25 12.07 -2.10
N LYS A 59 30.92 10.86 -2.56
CA LYS A 59 31.82 9.70 -2.52
C LYS A 59 32.72 9.57 -3.76
N GLN A 60 32.45 10.33 -4.81
CA GLN A 60 33.29 10.45 -6.02
C GLN A 60 34.24 11.63 -5.85
#